data_AF-A0A1D7ZZ36-F1
#
_entry.id   AF-A0A1D7ZZ36-F1
#
_cell.length_a   1.000
_cell.length_b   1.000
_cell.length_c   1.000
_cell.angle_alpha   90.00
_cell.angle_beta   90.00
_cell.angle_gamma   90.00
#
_symmetry.space_group_name_H-M   'P 1'
#
loop_
_entity.id
_entity.type
_entity.pdbx_description
1 polymer ?
#
loop_
_entity_poly.entity_id
_entity_poly.type
_entity_poly.pdbx_seq_one_letter_code
_entity_poly.pdbx_strand_id
1 'polypeptide(L)'
;MDQVAAGNFAAHLDEQKGGPLSASYQNFNQMTDQLAKTATLRDDFINQFSHEFRTPIASIQGFADLMQERELPKKERQAYLALISKEAHRLTNLSTNVLTLTTLESQTILNNQPSFDLTEQVRQTVILLWPQLEEHKLNVDLTLAPATAFGNANLLNQVWVNLINNAIKFTPDGGT
;
A
#
# COMPACT_ATOMS: atom_id res chain seq x y z
N MET A 1 -21.80 -28.06 0.83
CA MET A 1 -21.98 -26.60 1.03
C MET A 1 -21.67 -26.19 2.47
N ASP A 2 -22.12 -26.93 3.49
CA ASP A 2 -21.84 -26.62 4.91
C ASP A 2 -20.35 -26.46 5.23
N GLN A 3 -19.48 -27.27 4.63
CA GLN A 3 -18.02 -27.12 4.80
C GLN A 3 -17.49 -25.80 4.24
N VAL A 4 -17.96 -25.38 3.07
CA VAL A 4 -17.59 -24.09 2.44
C VAL A 4 -18.15 -22.93 3.25
N ALA A 5 -19.38 -23.04 3.75
CA ALA A 5 -19.99 -22.05 4.64
C ALA A 5 -19.26 -21.90 5.99
N ALA A 6 -18.64 -22.99 6.47
CA ALA A 6 -17.79 -22.98 7.65
C ALA A 6 -16.35 -22.48 7.37
N GLY A 7 -16.06 -22.02 6.15
CA GLY A 7 -14.76 -21.45 5.77
C GLY A 7 -13.76 -22.44 5.17
N ASN A 8 -14.14 -23.70 4.94
CA ASN A 8 -13.29 -24.65 4.23
C ASN A 8 -13.45 -24.49 2.72
N PHE A 9 -12.65 -23.61 2.13
CA PHE A 9 -12.64 -23.35 0.69
C PHE A 9 -11.88 -24.40 -0.14
N ALA A 10 -11.23 -25.38 0.50
CA ALA A 10 -10.57 -26.48 -0.20
C ALA A 10 -11.54 -27.61 -0.61
N ALA A 11 -12.82 -27.52 -0.20
CA ALA A 11 -13.82 -28.52 -0.50
C ALA A 11 -14.08 -28.61 -2.02
N HIS A 12 -13.91 -29.80 -2.58
CA HIS A 12 -14.16 -30.09 -3.98
C HIS A 12 -15.22 -31.20 -4.11
N LEU A 13 -16.05 -31.08 -5.13
CA LEU A 13 -16.95 -32.13 -5.56
C LEU A 13 -16.25 -33.02 -6.60
N ASP A 14 -16.45 -34.33 -6.49
CA ASP A 14 -15.94 -35.32 -7.44
C ASP A 14 -16.70 -35.21 -8.76
N GLU A 15 -16.06 -34.62 -9.78
CA GLU A 15 -16.66 -34.35 -11.09
C GLU A 15 -17.18 -35.61 -11.79
N GLN A 16 -16.56 -36.78 -11.54
CA GLN A 16 -16.99 -38.05 -12.14
C GLN A 16 -18.35 -38.50 -11.59
N LYS A 17 -18.74 -38.06 -10.39
CA LYS A 17 -20.05 -38.33 -9.80
C LYS A 17 -21.14 -37.35 -10.24
N GLY A 18 -20.77 -36.33 -11.03
CA GLY A 18 -21.70 -35.27 -11.43
C GLY A 18 -22.77 -35.73 -12.42
N GLY A 19 -22.48 -36.72 -13.28
CA GLY A 19 -23.45 -37.20 -14.28
C GLY A 19 -24.07 -36.05 -15.10
N PRO A 20 -25.42 -35.92 -15.14
CA PRO A 20 -26.11 -34.78 -15.77
C PRO A 20 -25.80 -33.40 -15.15
N LEU A 21 -25.31 -33.35 -13.92
CA LEU A 21 -24.94 -32.14 -13.18
C LEU A 21 -23.43 -31.84 -13.20
N SER A 22 -22.65 -32.53 -14.05
CA SER A 22 -21.19 -32.32 -14.18
C SER A 22 -20.80 -30.85 -14.34
N ALA A 23 -21.54 -30.07 -15.15
CA ALA A 23 -21.32 -28.64 -15.29
C ALA A 23 -21.51 -27.85 -13.96
N SER A 24 -22.46 -28.26 -13.12
CA SER A 24 -22.66 -27.64 -11.80
C SER A 24 -21.54 -28.00 -10.82
N TYR A 25 -20.99 -29.22 -10.91
CA TYR A 25 -19.85 -29.65 -10.11
C TYR A 25 -18.58 -28.86 -10.49
N GLN A 26 -18.34 -28.67 -11.79
CA GLN A 26 -17.23 -27.86 -12.29
C GLN A 26 -17.36 -26.40 -11.85
N ASN A 27 -18.55 -25.80 -12.00
CA ASN A 27 -18.80 -24.43 -11.55
C ASN A 27 -18.64 -24.27 -10.03
N PHE A 28 -19.05 -25.28 -9.25
CA PHE A 28 -18.83 -25.28 -7.80
C PHE A 28 -17.34 -25.33 -7.45
N ASN A 29 -16.57 -26.24 -8.07
CA ASN A 29 -15.13 -26.36 -7.86
C ASN A 29 -14.40 -25.07 -8.25
N GLN A 30 -14.76 -24.45 -9.38
CA GLN A 30 -14.23 -23.15 -9.79
C GLN A 30 -14.54 -22.05 -8.77
N MET A 31 -15.76 -22.04 -8.21
CA MET A 31 -16.15 -21.08 -7.18
C MET A 31 -15.35 -21.28 -5.89
N THR A 32 -15.17 -22.52 -5.44
CA THR A 32 -14.37 -22.84 -4.25
C THR A 32 -12.89 -22.50 -4.45
N ASP A 33 -12.34 -22.75 -5.63
CA ASP A 33 -10.97 -22.34 -5.99
C ASP A 33 -10.81 -20.82 -5.96
N GLN A 34 -11.78 -20.08 -6.51
CA GLN A 34 -11.75 -18.62 -6.49
C GLN A 34 -11.80 -18.09 -5.05
N LEU A 35 -12.67 -18.66 -4.22
CA LEU A 35 -12.80 -18.31 -2.80
C LEU A 35 -11.52 -18.64 -2.02
N ALA A 36 -10.93 -19.81 -2.24
CA ALA A 36 -9.68 -20.22 -1.60
C ALA A 36 -8.55 -19.26 -1.95
N LYS A 37 -8.40 -18.89 -3.24
CA LYS A 37 -7.43 -17.90 -3.69
C LYS A 37 -7.63 -16.55 -3.01
N THR A 38 -8.86 -16.04 -2.95
CA THR A 38 -9.16 -14.77 -2.28
C THR A 38 -8.85 -14.83 -0.78
N ALA A 39 -9.19 -15.94 -0.12
CA ALA A 39 -8.88 -16.14 1.30
C ALA A 39 -7.38 -16.17 1.56
N THR A 40 -6.61 -16.92 0.76
CA THR A 40 -5.14 -16.97 0.87
C THR A 40 -4.52 -15.58 0.65
N LEU A 41 -4.94 -14.84 -0.38
CA LEU A 41 -4.45 -13.48 -0.61
C LEU A 41 -4.73 -12.55 0.57
N ARG A 42 -5.91 -12.66 1.18
CA ARG A 42 -6.27 -11.89 2.38
C ARG A 42 -5.40 -12.26 3.57
N ASP A 43 -5.15 -13.54 3.80
CA ASP A 43 -4.32 -14.00 4.91
C ASP A 43 -2.85 -13.59 4.72
N ASP A 44 -2.32 -13.74 3.51
CA ASP A 44 -0.97 -13.28 3.14
C ASP A 44 -0.83 -11.77 3.33
N PHE A 45 -1.84 -11.00 2.92
CA PHE A 45 -1.91 -9.57 3.16
C PHE A 45 -1.84 -9.26 4.66
N ILE A 46 -2.71 -9.86 5.49
CA ILE A 46 -2.73 -9.62 6.94
C ILE A 46 -1.39 -9.97 7.58
N ASN A 47 -0.79 -11.10 7.18
CA ASN A 47 0.50 -11.54 7.70
C ASN A 47 1.62 -10.57 7.32
N GLN A 48 1.72 -10.21 6.04
CA GLN A 48 2.73 -9.28 5.54
C GLN A 48 2.64 -7.93 6.25
N PHE A 49 1.44 -7.35 6.38
CA PHE A 49 1.25 -6.09 7.08
C PHE A 49 1.57 -6.21 8.57
N SER A 50 1.17 -7.31 9.21
CA SER A 50 1.52 -7.56 10.62
C SER A 50 3.04 -7.57 10.83
N HIS A 51 3.80 -8.16 9.91
CA HIS A 51 5.26 -8.14 9.95
C HIS A 51 5.82 -6.73 9.74
N GLU A 52 5.35 -6.00 8.73
CA GLU A 52 5.81 -4.64 8.44
C GLU A 52 5.50 -3.62 9.54
N PHE A 53 4.47 -3.85 10.35
CA PHE A 53 4.17 -3.03 11.54
C PHE A 53 5.05 -3.38 12.75
N ARG A 54 5.38 -4.66 12.97
CA ARG A 54 6.19 -5.07 14.15
C ARG A 54 7.56 -4.42 14.17
N THR A 55 8.23 -4.32 13.02
CA THR A 55 9.58 -3.75 12.93
C THR A 55 9.66 -2.29 13.40
N PRO A 56 8.90 -1.33 12.84
CA PRO A 56 8.94 0.07 13.28
C PRO A 56 8.50 0.22 14.75
N ILE A 57 7.51 -0.56 15.21
CA ILE A 57 7.07 -0.54 16.62
C ILE A 57 8.21 -0.96 17.55
N ALA A 58 8.90 -2.07 17.24
CA ALA A 58 10.03 -2.53 18.03
C ALA A 58 11.19 -1.53 18.05
N SER A 59 11.47 -0.86 16.94
CA SER A 59 12.47 0.21 16.88
C SER A 59 12.09 1.42 17.73
N ILE A 60 10.85 1.89 17.64
CA ILE A 60 10.35 3.01 18.46
C ILE A 60 10.50 2.67 19.95
N GLN A 61 10.06 1.47 20.34
CA GLN A 61 10.13 1.03 21.73
C GLN A 61 11.58 0.92 22.20
N GLY A 62 12.47 0.28 21.43
CA GLY A 62 13.88 0.15 21.80
C GLY A 62 14.60 1.50 21.95
N PHE A 63 14.35 2.47 21.06
CA PHE A 63 14.93 3.81 21.20
C PHE A 63 14.35 4.59 22.38
N ALA A 64 13.04 4.43 22.65
CA ALA A 64 12.41 5.03 23.82
C ALA A 64 12.97 4.46 25.12
N ASP A 65 13.16 3.14 25.22
CA ASP A 65 13.72 2.45 26.39
C ASP A 65 15.17 2.91 26.64
N LEU A 66 16.00 2.96 25.59
CA LEU A 66 17.38 3.48 25.69
C LEU A 66 17.44 4.92 26.20
N MET A 67 16.46 5.76 25.86
CA MET A 67 16.37 7.14 26.33
C MET A 67 15.89 7.26 27.78
N GLN A 68 15.19 6.26 28.30
CA GLN A 68 14.73 6.19 29.69
C GLN A 68 15.82 5.64 30.62
N GLU A 69 16.56 4.63 30.18
CA GLU A 69 17.57 3.94 31.00
C GLU A 69 18.88 4.72 31.18
N ARG A 70 19.19 5.66 30.28
CA ARG A 70 20.51 6.31 30.23
C ARG A 70 20.39 7.83 30.11
N GLU A 71 21.24 8.54 30.85
CA GLU A 71 21.53 9.93 30.54
C GLU A 71 22.37 10.00 29.26
N LEU A 72 21.70 10.35 28.17
CA LEU A 72 22.32 10.48 26.86
C LEU A 72 22.81 11.92 26.64
N PRO A 73 23.98 12.11 26.02
CA PRO A 73 24.37 13.40 25.47
C PRO A 73 23.27 13.98 24.57
N LYS A 74 23.11 15.30 24.57
CA LYS A 74 22.06 15.99 23.79
C LYS A 74 22.01 15.55 22.33
N LYS A 75 23.17 15.31 21.71
CA LYS A 75 23.29 14.87 20.31
C LYS A 75 22.71 13.46 20.08
N GLU A 76 23.00 12.50 20.97
CA GLU A 76 22.46 11.13 20.87
C GLU A 76 20.97 11.08 21.12
N ARG A 77 20.49 11.81 22.15
CA ARG A 77 19.06 11.97 22.42
C ARG A 77 18.32 12.50 21.19
N GLN A 78 18.88 13.51 20.52
CA GLN A 78 18.26 14.10 19.34
C GLN A 78 18.27 13.14 18.13
N ALA A 79 19.31 12.32 17.98
CA ALA A 79 19.35 11.28 16.96
C ALA A 79 18.28 10.20 17.19
N TYR A 80 18.09 9.75 18.43
CA TYR A 80 17.05 8.76 18.77
C TYR A 80 15.64 9.31 18.58
N LEU A 81 15.39 10.56 18.96
CA LEU A 81 14.12 11.23 18.67
C LEU A 81 13.83 11.31 17.17
N ALA A 82 14.85 11.60 16.35
CA ALA A 82 14.71 11.62 14.90
C ALA A 82 14.36 10.23 14.34
N LEU A 83 14.97 9.16 14.87
CA LEU A 83 14.65 7.78 14.49
C LEU A 83 13.23 7.38 14.89
N ILE A 84 12.80 7.72 16.11
CA ILE A 84 11.41 7.50 16.56
C ILE A 84 10.42 8.22 15.64
N SER A 85 10.68 9.50 15.33
CA SER A 85 9.81 10.28 14.42
C SER A 85 9.74 9.67 13.03
N LYS A 86 10.87 9.18 12.51
CA LYS A 86 10.94 8.51 11.21
C LYS A 86 10.09 7.24 11.17
N GLU A 87 10.21 6.37 12.18
CA GLU A 87 9.42 5.14 12.24
C GLU A 87 7.92 5.41 12.51
N ALA A 88 7.58 6.46 13.24
CA ALA A 88 6.19 6.90 13.42
C ALA A 88 5.56 7.38 12.10
N HIS A 89 6.31 8.14 11.30
CA HIS A 89 5.88 8.50 9.94
C HIS A 89 5.72 7.27 9.04
N ARG A 90 6.65 6.30 9.13
CA ARG A 90 6.53 5.03 8.40
C ARG A 90 5.25 4.28 8.76
N LEU A 91 4.91 4.17 10.04
CA LEU A 91 3.66 3.54 10.50
C LEU A 91 2.42 4.28 10.00
N THR A 92 2.48 5.62 9.98
CA THR A 92 1.38 6.44 9.43
C THR A 92 1.15 6.10 7.96
N ASN A 93 2.22 6.07 7.16
CA ASN A 93 2.13 5.74 5.74
C ASN A 93 1.62 4.30 5.51
N LEU A 94 2.07 3.33 6.29
CA LEU A 94 1.57 1.95 6.22
C LEU A 94 0.06 1.88 6.51
N SER A 95 -0.39 2.57 7.56
CA SER A 95 -1.81 2.65 7.92
C SER A 95 -2.65 3.28 6.80
N THR A 96 -2.21 4.40 6.24
CA THR A 96 -2.87 5.04 5.11
C THR A 96 -2.96 4.12 3.90
N ASN A 97 -1.90 3.38 3.57
CA ASN A 97 -1.90 2.44 2.46
C ASN A 97 -2.91 1.29 2.66
N VAL A 98 -3.01 0.74 3.88
CA VAL A 98 -4.01 -0.28 4.22
C VAL A 98 -5.44 0.27 4.05
N LEU A 99 -5.69 1.49 4.55
CA LEU A 99 -7.02 2.11 4.42
C LEU A 99 -7.38 2.38 2.95
N THR A 100 -6.42 2.86 2.15
CA THR A 100 -6.63 3.05 0.72
C THR A 100 -6.99 1.73 0.02
N LEU A 101 -6.25 0.65 0.30
CA LEU A 101 -6.49 -0.66 -0.30
C LEU A 101 -7.87 -1.23 0.08
N THR A 102 -8.23 -1.18 1.36
CA THR A 102 -9.56 -1.64 1.81
C THR A 102 -10.69 -0.82 1.19
N THR A 103 -10.49 0.48 1.01
CA THR A 103 -11.46 1.32 0.31
C THR A 103 -11.57 0.92 -1.17
N LEU A 104 -10.45 0.64 -1.84
CA LEU A 104 -10.41 0.23 -3.26
C LEU A 104 -11.11 -1.12 -3.50
N GLU A 105 -10.88 -2.10 -2.63
CA GLU A 105 -11.51 -3.43 -2.72
C GLU A 105 -13.04 -3.37 -2.61
N SER A 106 -13.57 -2.39 -1.89
CA SER A 106 -15.02 -2.20 -1.78
C SER A 106 -15.70 -1.76 -3.09
N GLN A 107 -14.93 -1.44 -4.15
CA GLN A 107 -15.39 -0.91 -5.46
C GLN A 107 -16.25 0.36 -5.38
N THR A 108 -16.46 0.92 -4.19
CA THR A 108 -17.35 2.06 -3.94
C THR A 108 -16.81 3.37 -4.53
N ILE A 109 -15.53 3.43 -4.93
CA ILE A 109 -14.82 4.68 -5.23
C ILE A 109 -14.99 5.15 -6.69
N LEU A 110 -15.35 4.27 -7.62
CA LEU A 110 -15.29 4.56 -9.07
C LEU A 110 -16.56 5.18 -9.66
N ASN A 111 -17.66 5.25 -8.89
CA ASN A 111 -18.91 5.80 -9.40
C ASN A 111 -18.97 7.33 -9.20
N ASN A 112 -19.25 8.05 -10.29
CA ASN A 112 -19.64 9.47 -10.30
C ASN A 112 -18.58 10.48 -9.81
N GLN A 113 -17.30 10.24 -10.11
CA GLN A 113 -16.22 11.19 -9.79
C GLN A 113 -16.16 12.34 -10.81
N PRO A 114 -15.93 13.60 -10.38
CA PRO A 114 -15.80 14.73 -11.28
C PRO A 114 -14.52 14.65 -12.12
N SER A 115 -14.50 15.36 -13.24
CA SER A 115 -13.28 15.59 -14.01
C SER A 115 -12.33 16.53 -13.26
N PHE A 116 -11.01 16.32 -13.38
CA PHE A 116 -9.99 17.20 -12.79
C PHE A 116 -8.81 17.42 -13.74
N ASP A 117 -8.08 18.50 -13.52
CA ASP A 117 -6.87 18.84 -14.27
C ASP A 117 -5.70 17.93 -13.85
N LEU A 118 -5.32 17.02 -14.75
CA LEU A 118 -4.27 16.05 -14.51
C LEU A 118 -2.89 16.72 -14.56
N THR A 119 -2.72 17.70 -15.43
CA THR A 119 -1.48 18.45 -15.60
C THR A 119 -1.13 19.20 -14.33
N GLU A 120 -2.11 19.87 -13.73
CA GLU A 120 -1.90 20.60 -12.47
C GLU A 120 -1.68 19.65 -11.30
N GLN A 121 -2.38 18.50 -11.28
CA GLN A 121 -2.14 17.49 -10.27
C GLN A 121 -0.68 17.00 -10.26
N VAL A 122 -0.10 16.66 -11.42
CA VAL A 122 1.30 16.23 -11.52
C VAL A 122 2.25 17.34 -11.06
N ARG A 123 1.99 18.60 -11.46
CA ARG A 123 2.79 19.76 -11.03
C ARG A 123 2.82 19.90 -9.52
N GLN A 124 1.66 19.82 -8.87
CA GLN A 124 1.55 19.92 -7.40
C GLN A 124 2.29 18.78 -6.71
N THR A 125 2.24 17.56 -7.26
CA THR A 125 2.99 16.43 -6.71
C THR A 125 4.50 16.63 -6.81
N VAL A 126 5.01 17.16 -7.93
CA VAL A 126 6.44 17.47 -8.07
C VAL A 126 6.86 18.54 -7.05
N ILE A 127 6.05 19.59 -6.86
CA ILE A 127 6.32 20.64 -5.86
C ILE A 127 6.34 20.05 -4.44
N LEU A 128 5.38 19.18 -4.11
CA LEU A 128 5.33 18.50 -2.81
C LEU A 128 6.62 17.70 -2.52
N LEU A 129 7.20 17.09 -3.54
CA LEU A 129 8.39 16.24 -3.43
C LEU A 129 9.70 17.00 -3.68
N TRP A 130 9.63 18.30 -3.97
CA TRP A 130 10.80 19.15 -4.24
C TRP A 130 11.88 19.08 -3.15
N PRO A 131 11.57 19.09 -1.83
CA PRO A 131 12.60 19.01 -0.80
C PRO A 131 13.45 17.73 -0.89
N GLN A 132 12.84 16.60 -1.26
CA GLN A 132 13.54 15.32 -1.40
C GLN A 132 14.38 15.28 -2.69
N LEU A 133 13.86 15.84 -3.77
CA LEU A 133 14.59 16.00 -5.02
C LEU A 133 15.84 16.87 -4.82
N GLU A 134 15.71 17.97 -4.06
CA GLU A 134 16.82 18.86 -3.73
C GLU A 134 17.86 18.18 -2.82
N GLU A 135 17.43 17.41 -1.83
CA GLU A 135 18.31 16.62 -0.95
C GLU A 135 19.23 15.69 -1.76
N HIS A 136 18.70 15.03 -2.79
CA HIS A 136 19.42 14.14 -3.70
C HIS A 136 20.03 14.85 -4.93
N LYS A 137 19.88 16.18 -5.03
CA LYS A 137 20.35 17.00 -6.17
C LYS A 137 19.84 16.48 -7.52
N LEU A 138 18.63 15.94 -7.56
CA LEU A 138 18.02 15.40 -8.77
C LEU A 138 17.46 16.54 -9.61
N ASN A 139 17.69 16.46 -10.93
CA ASN A 139 17.03 17.33 -11.88
C ASN A 139 15.67 16.73 -12.27
N VAL A 140 14.68 17.58 -12.52
CA VAL A 140 13.37 17.14 -13.00
C VAL A 140 13.15 17.72 -14.39
N ASP A 141 13.10 16.85 -15.40
CA ASP A 141 12.63 17.21 -16.74
C ASP A 141 11.13 16.92 -16.86
N LEU A 142 10.33 17.99 -16.82
CA LEU A 142 8.88 17.90 -16.79
C LEU A 142 8.27 18.50 -18.07
N THR A 143 7.94 17.63 -19.01
CA THR A 143 7.17 17.99 -20.22
C THR A 143 5.73 17.54 -20.07
N LEU A 144 4.80 18.49 -19.90
CA LEU A 144 3.37 18.20 -19.72
C LEU A 144 2.52 18.87 -20.79
N ALA A 145 1.66 18.08 -21.45
CA ALA A 145 0.56 18.61 -22.24
C ALA A 145 -0.69 18.77 -21.35
N PRO A 146 -1.58 19.75 -21.63
CA PRO A 146 -2.86 19.89 -20.94
C PRO A 146 -3.68 18.59 -21.04
N ALA A 147 -4.08 18.05 -19.89
CA ALA A 147 -4.83 16.80 -19.80
C ALA A 147 -5.88 16.88 -18.69
N THR A 148 -7.04 16.27 -18.95
CA THR A 148 -8.13 16.12 -17.99
C THR A 148 -8.40 14.64 -17.77
N ALA A 149 -8.58 14.25 -16.51
CA ALA A 149 -8.90 12.88 -16.13
C ALA A 149 -10.27 12.81 -15.44
N PHE A 150 -10.93 11.65 -15.54
CA PHE A 150 -12.15 11.32 -14.81
C PHE A 150 -11.83 10.26 -13.77
N GLY A 151 -12.22 10.49 -12.51
CA GLY A 151 -11.95 9.55 -11.42
C GLY A 151 -11.59 10.24 -10.12
N ASN A 152 -11.17 9.45 -9.14
CA ASN A 152 -10.79 9.97 -7.84
C ASN A 152 -9.40 10.62 -7.90
N ALA A 153 -9.38 11.95 -7.83
CA ALA A 153 -8.15 12.74 -7.88
C ALA A 153 -7.17 12.35 -6.76
N ASN A 154 -7.64 12.05 -5.54
CA ASN A 154 -6.75 11.70 -4.43
C ASN A 154 -6.04 10.36 -4.66
N LEU A 155 -6.75 9.37 -5.19
CA LEU A 155 -6.16 8.08 -5.53
C LEU A 155 -5.09 8.22 -6.62
N LEU A 156 -5.37 9.02 -7.66
CA LEU A 156 -4.39 9.23 -8.72
C LEU A 156 -3.20 10.07 -8.23
N ASN A 157 -3.42 11.04 -7.33
CA ASN A 157 -2.34 11.76 -6.66
C ASN A 157 -1.42 10.80 -5.89
N GLN A 158 -1.99 9.81 -5.19
CA GLN A 158 -1.22 8.80 -4.47
C GLN A 158 -0.37 7.94 -5.42
N VAL A 159 -0.87 7.65 -6.63
CA VAL A 159 -0.06 7.00 -7.69
C VAL A 159 1.14 7.87 -8.06
N TRP A 160 0.94 9.16 -8.33
CA TRP A 160 2.04 10.07 -8.66
C TRP A 160 3.08 10.17 -7.56
N VAL A 161 2.64 10.33 -6.31
CA VAL A 161 3.53 10.38 -5.13
C VAL A 161 4.38 9.11 -5.05
N ASN A 162 3.76 7.94 -5.23
CA ASN A 162 4.47 6.66 -5.17
C ASN A 162 5.48 6.50 -6.30
N LEU A 163 5.11 6.85 -7.54
CA LEU A 163 5.99 6.74 -8.70
C LEU A 163 7.19 7.70 -8.59
N ILE A 164 6.94 8.96 -8.22
CA ILE A 164 8.01 9.97 -8.11
C ILE A 164 8.90 9.67 -6.89
N ASN A 165 8.35 9.24 -5.75
CA ASN A 165 9.18 8.79 -4.61
C ASN A 165 10.06 7.60 -4.99
N ASN A 166 9.55 6.65 -5.78
CA ASN A 166 10.36 5.55 -6.28
C ASN A 166 11.47 6.06 -7.20
N ALA A 167 11.18 7.01 -8.10
CA ALA A 167 12.21 7.63 -8.94
C ALA A 167 13.30 8.29 -8.08
N ILE A 168 12.93 9.10 -7.08
CA ILE A 168 13.88 9.72 -6.15
C ILE A 168 14.76 8.68 -5.46
N LYS A 169 14.15 7.59 -4.98
CA LYS A 169 14.86 6.54 -4.23
C LYS A 169 15.86 5.74 -5.07
N PHE A 170 15.57 5.56 -6.36
CA PHE A 170 16.34 4.66 -7.23
C PHE A 170 17.21 5.38 -8.26
N THR A 171 17.04 6.70 -8.44
CA THR A 171 17.93 7.53 -9.25
C THR A 171 19.16 7.93 -8.42
N PRO A 172 20.40 7.72 -8.92
CA PRO A 172 21.61 8.18 -8.24
C PRO A 172 21.64 9.70 -8.06
N ASP A 173 22.28 10.17 -6.99
CA ASP A 173 22.43 11.60 -6.70
C ASP A 173 23.01 12.37 -7.90
N GLY A 174 22.44 13.54 -8.20
CA GLY A 174 22.82 14.33 -9.37
C GLY A 174 22.24 13.83 -10.70
N GLY A 175 21.42 12.78 -10.68
CA GLY A 175 20.71 12.25 -11.85
C GLY A 175 19.56 13.13 -12.34
N THR A 176 18.77 12.60 -13.27
CA THR A 176 17.58 13.23 -13.85
C THR A 176 16.46 12.21 -13.94
#